data_AF-A0A3N2K3Z1-F1
#
_entry.id   AF-A0A3N2K3Z1-F1
#
_cell.length_a   1.000
_cell.length_b   1.000
_cell.length_c   1.000
_cell.angle_alpha   90.00
_cell.angle_beta   90.00
_cell.angle_gamma   90.00
#
_symmetry.space_group_name_H-M   'P 1'
#
loop_
_entity.id
_entity.type
_entity.pdbx_description
1 polymer ?
#
loop_
_entity_poly.entity_id
_entity_poly.type
_entity_poly.pdbx_seq_one_letter_code
_entity_poly.pdbx_strand_id
1 'polypeptide(L)'
;MANKENASLFVEHLRKSGINCLYHFTSRRNLESIKRHGGLYSWWYLDNHGITIPCPGGNDFSKQLDLYNGLQDYVRLSLCPDHPMAYRLKQAGEDIVVLRISLDVVELKETLFSDMNATDSCHHHGGSLEDLKRINIPATQRRFVRRDDPDFKALQAEIMPKTFIPSKYILNLNCA
;
A
#
# COMPACT_ATOMS: atom_id res chain seq x y z
N MET A 1 -1.34 18.98 -0.57
CA MET A 1 -0.25 18.04 -0.93
C MET A 1 0.32 18.48 -2.26
N ALA A 2 1.65 18.55 -2.38
CA ALA A 2 2.31 18.88 -3.64
C ALA A 2 2.44 17.62 -4.51
N ASN A 3 2.51 17.79 -5.82
CA ASN A 3 2.78 16.70 -6.76
C ASN A 3 4.27 16.61 -7.11
N LYS A 4 4.68 15.45 -7.64
CA LYS A 4 5.99 15.21 -8.25
C LYS A 4 6.15 16.04 -9.53
N GLU A 5 7.37 16.37 -9.88
CA GLU A 5 7.69 16.85 -11.22
C GLU A 5 7.38 15.74 -12.24
N ASN A 6 6.80 16.11 -13.39
CA ASN A 6 6.33 15.17 -14.41
C ASN A 6 5.39 14.08 -13.86
N ALA A 7 4.54 14.44 -12.89
CA ALA A 7 3.59 13.55 -12.22
C ALA A 7 2.80 12.62 -13.16
N SER A 8 2.35 13.14 -14.31
CA SER A 8 1.57 12.36 -15.30
C SER A 8 2.32 11.14 -15.82
N LEU A 9 3.66 11.17 -15.89
CA LEU A 9 4.47 10.03 -16.36
C LEU A 9 4.33 8.80 -15.46
N PHE A 10 4.14 9.00 -14.15
CA PHE A 10 3.97 7.90 -13.20
C PHE A 10 2.63 7.18 -13.42
N VAL A 11 1.54 7.95 -13.56
CA VAL A 11 0.21 7.41 -13.85
C VAL A 11 0.17 6.75 -15.21
N GLU A 12 0.77 7.38 -16.23
CA GLU A 12 0.87 6.81 -17.57
C GLU A 12 1.61 5.48 -17.58
N HIS A 13 2.74 5.38 -16.86
CA HIS A 13 3.51 4.14 -16.78
C HIS A 13 2.65 2.99 -16.21
N LEU A 14 1.95 3.23 -15.11
CA LEU A 14 1.06 2.24 -14.50
C LEU A 14 -0.09 1.85 -15.43
N ARG A 15 -0.75 2.82 -16.07
CA ARG A 15 -1.85 2.56 -17.01
C ARG A 15 -1.40 1.78 -18.24
N LYS A 16 -0.24 2.12 -18.81
CA LYS A 16 0.36 1.40 -19.95
C LYS A 16 0.66 -0.06 -19.61
N SER A 17 0.96 -0.34 -18.34
CA SER A 17 1.17 -1.69 -17.81
C SER A 17 -0.12 -2.37 -17.32
N GLY A 18 -1.30 -1.81 -17.62
CA GLY A 18 -2.60 -2.41 -17.29
C GLY A 18 -3.10 -2.17 -15.86
N ILE A 19 -2.40 -1.35 -15.08
CA ILE A 19 -2.81 -1.02 -13.70
C ILE A 19 -3.82 0.14 -13.74
N ASN A 20 -4.98 -0.08 -13.13
CA ASN A 20 -6.08 0.90 -13.13
C ASN A 20 -6.39 1.47 -11.74
N CYS A 21 -5.99 0.78 -10.68
CA CYS A 21 -6.08 1.23 -9.29
C CYS A 21 -5.09 0.45 -8.42
N LEU A 22 -4.84 0.97 -7.23
CA LEU A 22 -4.09 0.31 -6.17
C LEU A 22 -5.05 -0.26 -5.14
N TYR A 23 -4.52 -1.08 -4.23
CA TYR A 23 -5.33 -1.78 -3.24
C TYR A 23 -4.78 -1.55 -1.83
N HIS A 24 -5.68 -1.41 -0.86
CA HIS A 24 -5.35 -1.46 0.56
C HIS A 24 -6.32 -2.42 1.23
N PHE A 25 -5.81 -3.52 1.78
CA PHE A 25 -6.64 -4.44 2.55
C PHE A 25 -6.60 -4.05 4.03
N THR A 26 -7.74 -4.16 4.70
CA THR A 26 -7.87 -3.83 6.12
C THR A 26 -9.01 -4.65 6.75
N SER A 27 -9.06 -4.72 8.08
CA SER A 27 -10.23 -5.33 8.76
C SER A 27 -11.46 -4.45 8.54
N ARG A 28 -12.64 -5.06 8.32
CA ARG A 28 -13.92 -4.35 8.25
C ARG A 28 -14.14 -3.44 9.46
N ARG A 29 -13.65 -3.85 10.63
CA ARG A 29 -13.74 -3.09 11.89
C ARG A 29 -13.09 -1.71 11.81
N ASN A 30 -12.13 -1.49 10.90
CA ASN A 30 -11.44 -0.21 10.75
C ASN A 30 -12.21 0.79 9.85
N LEU A 31 -13.22 0.35 9.09
CA LEU A 31 -13.88 1.20 8.09
C LEU A 31 -14.52 2.46 8.71
N GLU A 32 -15.15 2.31 9.87
CA GLU A 32 -15.78 3.45 10.55
C GLU A 32 -14.74 4.47 11.03
N SER A 33 -13.56 4.02 11.46
CA SER A 33 -12.44 4.90 11.78
C SER A 33 -11.94 5.63 10.53
N ILE A 34 -11.75 4.91 9.42
CA ILE A 34 -11.29 5.49 8.14
C ILE A 34 -12.26 6.59 7.67
N LYS A 35 -13.57 6.32 7.72
CA LYS A 35 -14.60 7.31 7.37
C LYS A 35 -14.57 8.51 8.31
N ARG A 36 -14.56 8.27 9.63
CA ARG A 36 -14.53 9.32 10.67
C ARG A 36 -13.33 10.24 10.54
N HIS A 37 -12.16 9.69 10.23
CA HIS A 37 -10.91 10.43 10.10
C HIS A 37 -10.64 10.90 8.66
N GLY A 38 -11.58 10.70 7.74
CA GLY A 38 -11.52 11.24 6.38
C GLY A 38 -10.48 10.58 5.46
N GLY A 39 -9.99 9.39 5.78
CA GLY A 39 -9.01 8.67 4.95
C GLY A 39 -8.15 7.64 5.70
N LEU A 40 -7.08 7.21 5.05
CA LEU A 40 -6.09 6.27 5.59
C LEU A 40 -4.87 7.02 6.10
N TYR A 41 -4.39 6.66 7.28
CA TYR A 41 -3.16 7.21 7.86
C TYR A 41 -2.08 6.13 7.99
N SER A 42 -0.81 6.56 7.98
CA SER A 42 0.32 5.72 8.37
C SER A 42 0.14 5.24 9.82
N TRP A 43 0.69 4.08 10.16
CA TRP A 43 0.63 3.60 11.54
C TRP A 43 1.34 4.56 12.49
N TRP A 44 2.42 5.21 12.02
CA TRP A 44 3.18 6.14 12.83
C TRP A 44 2.42 7.43 13.15
N TYR A 45 1.65 7.94 12.19
CA TYR A 45 0.79 9.09 12.43
C TYR A 45 -0.30 8.75 13.46
N LEU A 46 -0.95 7.59 13.32
CA LEU A 46 -1.98 7.13 14.26
C LEU A 46 -1.44 7.04 15.69
N ASP A 47 -0.27 6.41 15.88
CA ASP A 47 0.36 6.25 17.20
C ASP A 47 0.72 7.62 17.82
N ASN A 48 1.33 8.55 17.06
CA ASN A 48 1.72 9.87 17.59
C ASN A 48 0.57 10.83 17.88
N HIS A 49 -0.59 10.60 17.28
CA HIS A 49 -1.77 11.46 17.47
C HIS A 49 -2.81 10.81 18.39
N GLY A 50 -2.48 9.68 19.02
CA GLY A 50 -3.38 8.97 19.93
C GLY A 50 -4.64 8.45 19.25
N ILE A 51 -4.59 8.16 17.94
CA ILE A 51 -5.72 7.65 17.18
C ILE A 51 -5.66 6.12 17.19
N THR A 52 -6.45 5.50 18.06
CA THR A 52 -6.55 4.04 18.13
C THR A 52 -7.52 3.51 17.07
N ILE A 53 -7.08 2.54 16.28
CA ILE A 53 -7.94 1.78 15.36
C ILE A 53 -8.20 0.37 15.91
N PRO A 54 -9.38 -0.23 15.65
CA PRO A 54 -9.75 -1.52 16.25
C PRO A 54 -8.83 -2.69 15.89
N CYS A 55 -8.28 -2.70 14.68
CA CYS A 55 -7.46 -3.81 14.19
C CYS A 55 -6.30 -3.28 13.33
N PRO A 56 -5.23 -2.75 13.95
CA PRO A 56 -4.08 -2.28 13.19
C PRO A 56 -3.38 -3.42 12.45
N GLY A 57 -2.89 -3.11 11.25
CA GLY A 57 -2.02 -4.02 10.52
C GLY A 57 -0.58 -3.99 11.03
N GLY A 58 0.20 -5.02 10.68
CA GLY A 58 1.59 -5.15 11.10
C GLY A 58 1.75 -5.67 12.54
N ASN A 59 2.99 -5.96 12.90
CA ASN A 59 3.43 -6.33 14.24
C ASN A 59 4.65 -5.50 14.65
N ASP A 60 5.09 -5.62 15.90
CA ASP A 60 6.22 -4.84 16.43
C ASP A 60 7.49 -5.00 15.60
N PHE A 61 7.75 -6.20 15.09
CA PHE A 61 8.91 -6.46 14.23
C PHE A 61 8.83 -5.68 12.91
N SER A 62 7.66 -5.68 12.24
CA SER A 62 7.47 -4.86 11.03
C SER A 62 7.57 -3.36 11.31
N LYS A 63 7.08 -2.88 12.47
CA LYS A 63 7.22 -1.48 12.87
C LYS A 63 8.68 -1.10 13.11
N GLN A 64 9.49 -1.99 13.70
CA GLN A 64 10.93 -1.78 13.89
C GLN A 64 11.67 -1.71 12.55
N LEU A 65 11.33 -2.58 11.60
CA LEU A 65 11.89 -2.55 10.25
C LEU A 65 11.53 -1.25 9.53
N ASP A 66 10.29 -0.78 9.68
CA ASP A 66 9.88 0.50 9.13
C ASP A 66 10.69 1.66 9.72
N LEU A 67 10.87 1.69 11.04
CA LEU A 67 11.70 2.71 11.70
C LEU A 67 13.15 2.67 11.21
N TYR A 68 13.72 1.47 11.07
CA TYR A 68 15.08 1.27 10.57
C TYR A 68 15.26 1.79 9.13
N ASN A 69 14.25 1.58 8.27
CA ASN A 69 14.28 1.99 6.87
C ASN A 69 13.70 3.41 6.63
N GLY A 70 13.20 4.09 7.66
CA GLY A 70 12.55 5.41 7.53
C GLY A 70 11.18 5.36 6.85
N LEU A 71 10.48 4.22 6.91
CA LEU A 71 9.21 3.93 6.23
C LEU A 71 7.98 3.90 7.15
N GLN A 72 8.13 4.31 8.40
CA GLN A 72 7.06 4.30 9.41
C GLN A 72 5.89 5.23 9.08
N ASP A 73 6.17 6.35 8.40
CA ASP A 73 5.18 7.37 8.09
C ASP A 73 4.60 7.25 6.68
N TYR A 74 4.34 6.02 6.24
CA TYR A 74 3.78 5.75 4.91
C TYR A 74 2.60 4.79 4.97
N VAL A 75 1.58 5.08 4.16
CA VAL A 75 0.44 4.18 3.96
C VAL A 75 0.83 3.11 2.94
N ARG A 76 0.61 1.83 3.26
CA ARG A 76 0.97 0.71 2.37
C ARG A 76 -0.15 0.37 1.40
N LEU A 77 0.13 0.48 0.10
CA LEU A 77 -0.76 0.07 -0.98
C LEU A 77 -0.11 -1.04 -1.79
N SER A 78 -0.90 -2.05 -2.20
CA SER A 78 -0.46 -3.11 -3.11
C SER A 78 -0.92 -2.85 -4.54
N LEU A 79 -0.17 -3.41 -5.49
CA LEU A 79 -0.59 -3.48 -6.90
C LEU A 79 -1.44 -4.74 -7.20
N CYS A 80 -1.43 -5.72 -6.29
CA CYS A 80 -2.19 -6.95 -6.41
C CYS A 80 -3.54 -6.87 -5.66
N PRO A 81 -4.65 -7.32 -6.27
CA PRO A 81 -5.96 -7.36 -5.60
C PRO A 81 -6.06 -8.51 -4.58
N ASP A 82 -5.35 -9.61 -4.81
CA ASP A 82 -5.37 -10.83 -3.99
C ASP A 82 -4.07 -10.96 -3.18
N HIS A 83 -3.87 -10.07 -2.21
CA HIS A 83 -2.62 -10.00 -1.46
C HIS A 83 -2.37 -11.26 -0.58
N PRO A 84 -1.18 -11.89 -0.60
CA PRO A 84 -0.89 -13.11 0.16
C PRO A 84 -1.08 -12.98 1.67
N MET A 85 -0.81 -11.79 2.23
CA MET A 85 -1.08 -11.52 3.66
C MET A 85 -2.58 -11.40 3.95
N ALA A 86 -3.35 -10.79 3.04
CA ALA A 86 -4.81 -10.71 3.19
C ALA A 86 -5.45 -12.10 3.15
N TYR A 87 -4.97 -12.99 2.27
CA TYR A 87 -5.42 -14.38 2.23
C TYR A 87 -5.16 -15.11 3.55
N ARG A 88 -3.97 -14.96 4.15
CA ARG A 88 -3.65 -15.57 5.45
C ARG A 88 -4.56 -15.07 6.56
N LEU A 89 -4.86 -13.77 6.61
CA LEU A 89 -5.78 -13.20 7.60
C LEU A 89 -7.22 -13.73 7.43
N LYS A 90 -7.71 -13.81 6.19
CA LYS A 90 -9.02 -14.41 5.90
C LYS A 90 -9.11 -15.87 6.37
N GLN A 91 -8.05 -16.65 6.15
CA GLN A 91 -7.98 -18.04 6.63
C GLN A 91 -7.93 -18.16 8.16
N ALA A 92 -7.44 -17.13 8.84
CA ALA A 92 -7.48 -17.02 10.30
C ALA A 92 -8.85 -16.54 10.83
N GLY A 93 -9.84 -16.30 9.95
CA GLY A 93 -11.19 -15.87 10.32
C GLY A 93 -11.39 -14.35 10.37
N GLU A 94 -10.42 -13.55 9.94
CA GLU A 94 -10.59 -12.09 9.88
C GLU A 94 -11.47 -11.67 8.70
N ASP A 95 -12.40 -10.75 8.96
CA ASP A 95 -13.21 -10.11 7.93
C ASP A 95 -12.40 -8.98 7.26
N ILE A 96 -11.80 -9.32 6.12
CA ILE A 96 -10.93 -8.42 5.34
C ILE A 96 -11.71 -7.76 4.21
N VAL A 97 -11.65 -6.44 4.18
CA VAL A 97 -12.16 -5.57 3.12
C VAL A 97 -10.98 -5.04 2.30
N VAL A 98 -11.17 -4.95 0.98
CA VAL A 98 -10.17 -4.39 0.06
C VAL A 98 -10.68 -3.04 -0.46
N LEU A 99 -9.96 -1.98 -0.12
CA LEU A 99 -10.18 -0.64 -0.63
C LEU A 99 -9.45 -0.46 -1.95
N ARG A 100 -10.12 0.12 -2.94
CA ARG A 100 -9.56 0.49 -4.24
C ARG A 100 -9.13 1.95 -4.17
N ILE A 101 -7.88 2.23 -4.51
CA ILE A 101 -7.27 3.56 -4.40
C ILE A 101 -6.96 4.10 -5.80
N SER A 102 -7.30 5.36 -6.04
CA SER A 102 -7.00 6.08 -7.28
C SER A 102 -5.49 6.09 -7.53
N LEU A 103 -5.08 6.02 -8.80
CA LEU A 103 -3.67 6.16 -9.19
C LEU A 103 -3.13 7.55 -8.91
N ASP A 104 -3.97 8.57 -8.74
CA ASP A 104 -3.51 9.95 -8.49
C ASP A 104 -2.62 10.05 -7.23
N VAL A 105 -2.69 9.08 -6.30
CA VAL A 105 -1.80 9.04 -5.13
C VAL A 105 -0.32 8.83 -5.51
N VAL A 106 -0.02 8.28 -6.69
CA VAL A 106 1.36 8.11 -7.17
C VAL A 106 1.99 9.44 -7.58
N GLU A 107 1.16 10.43 -7.90
CA GLU A 107 1.59 11.77 -8.28
C GLU A 107 2.02 12.59 -7.07
N LEU A 108 1.65 12.19 -5.85
CA LEU A 108 1.99 12.94 -4.63
C LEU A 108 3.51 12.95 -4.45
N LYS A 109 4.07 14.14 -4.17
CA LYS A 109 5.51 14.43 -4.19
C LYS A 109 6.32 13.39 -3.41
N GLU A 110 5.85 13.05 -2.22
CA GLU A 110 6.56 12.18 -1.28
C GLU A 110 6.16 10.70 -1.38
N THR A 111 5.37 10.29 -2.38
CA THR A 111 5.07 8.87 -2.58
C THR A 111 6.33 8.10 -2.95
N LEU A 112 6.57 6.98 -2.27
CA LEU A 112 7.65 6.04 -2.55
C LEU A 112 7.12 4.78 -3.24
N PHE A 113 8.02 4.08 -3.90
CA PHE A 113 7.78 2.81 -4.60
C PHE A 113 8.76 1.79 -4.07
N SER A 114 8.31 0.59 -3.74
CA SER A 114 9.13 -0.54 -3.28
C SER A 114 8.94 -1.71 -4.24
N ASP A 115 10.04 -2.31 -4.70
CA ASP A 115 10.06 -3.43 -5.66
C ASP A 115 9.50 -4.75 -5.09
N MET A 116 9.38 -4.84 -3.77
CA MET A 116 8.76 -5.91 -3.01
C MET A 116 8.18 -5.36 -1.70
N ASN A 117 7.77 -6.25 -0.79
CA ASN A 117 7.31 -5.83 0.54
C ASN A 117 8.42 -5.01 1.23
N ALA A 118 8.12 -3.80 1.70
CA ALA A 118 9.19 -2.95 2.25
C ALA A 118 9.70 -3.38 3.65
N THR A 119 9.15 -4.45 4.22
CA THR A 119 9.72 -5.14 5.39
C THR A 119 10.64 -6.30 5.02
N ASP A 120 10.82 -6.60 3.73
CA ASP A 120 11.81 -7.57 3.26
C ASP A 120 13.22 -6.95 3.33
N SER A 121 14.21 -7.72 3.76
CA SER A 121 15.59 -7.22 3.88
C SER A 121 16.24 -6.90 2.53
N CYS A 122 15.70 -7.40 1.43
CA CYS A 122 16.25 -7.22 0.08
C CYS A 122 15.51 -6.16 -0.74
N HIS A 123 14.57 -5.42 -0.15
CA HIS A 123 13.78 -4.44 -0.88
C HIS A 123 14.62 -3.23 -1.30
N HIS A 124 14.26 -2.65 -2.45
CA HIS A 124 14.74 -1.34 -2.87
C HIS A 124 13.54 -0.42 -2.97
N HIS A 125 13.66 0.77 -2.38
CA HIS A 125 12.62 1.78 -2.47
C HIS A 125 13.18 3.16 -2.86
N GLY A 126 12.31 3.98 -3.44
CA GLY A 126 12.62 5.36 -3.78
C GLY A 126 11.41 6.10 -4.36
N GLY A 127 11.57 7.39 -4.62
CA GLY A 127 10.48 8.27 -5.05
C GLY A 127 10.50 8.63 -6.54
N SER A 128 11.46 8.12 -7.31
CA SER A 128 11.67 8.46 -8.71
C SER A 128 10.88 7.56 -9.66
N LEU A 129 10.80 7.96 -10.93
CA LEU A 129 10.17 7.14 -11.97
C LEU A 129 10.96 5.84 -12.22
N GLU A 130 12.27 5.85 -12.02
CA GLU A 130 13.10 4.65 -12.14
C GLU A 130 12.81 3.65 -11.01
N ASP A 131 12.51 4.13 -9.81
CA ASP A 131 12.08 3.27 -8.69
C ASP A 131 10.74 2.61 -8.98
N LEU A 132 9.79 3.36 -9.57
CA LEU A 132 8.52 2.79 -10.03
C LEU A 132 8.75 1.73 -11.12
N LYS A 133 9.64 1.97 -12.08
CA LYS A 133 9.95 1.02 -13.17
C LYS A 133 10.66 -0.25 -12.70
N ARG A 134 11.28 -0.26 -11.51
CA ARG A 134 11.87 -1.48 -10.92
C ARG A 134 10.82 -2.49 -10.46
N ILE A 135 9.59 -2.04 -10.23
CA ILE A 135 8.49 -2.95 -9.87
C ILE A 135 8.24 -3.91 -11.02
N ASN A 136 8.33 -5.21 -10.74
CA ASN A 136 7.93 -6.25 -11.68
C ASN A 136 6.39 -6.31 -11.74
N ILE A 137 5.80 -5.44 -12.55
CA ILE A 137 4.33 -5.35 -12.70
C ILE A 137 3.72 -6.71 -13.08
N PRO A 138 4.25 -7.49 -14.04
CA PRO A 138 3.73 -8.83 -14.32
C PRO A 138 3.60 -9.73 -13.07
N ALA A 139 4.61 -9.75 -12.20
CA ALA A 139 4.56 -10.51 -10.95
C ALA A 139 3.42 -10.05 -10.03
N THR A 140 3.20 -8.73 -9.90
CA THR A 140 2.10 -8.18 -9.08
C THR A 140 0.70 -8.55 -9.57
N GLN A 141 0.56 -8.97 -10.83
CA GLN A 141 -0.73 -9.34 -11.41
C GLN A 141 -1.00 -10.86 -11.33
N ARG A 142 -0.02 -11.65 -10.88
CA ARG A 142 -0.20 -13.10 -10.69
C ARG A 142 -1.12 -13.37 -9.49
N ARG A 143 -1.86 -14.48 -9.55
CA ARG A 143 -2.73 -14.96 -8.47
C ARG A 143 -2.26 -16.30 -7.93
N PHE A 144 -2.57 -16.59 -6.67
CA PHE A 144 -2.28 -17.87 -6.01
C PHE A 144 -0.80 -18.31 -6.10
N VAL A 145 0.11 -17.34 -5.99
CA VAL A 145 1.55 -17.59 -6.04
C VAL A 145 2.02 -18.21 -4.72
N ARG A 146 2.71 -19.35 -4.82
CA ARG A 146 3.29 -20.06 -3.66
C ARG A 146 4.54 -19.34 -3.16
N ARG A 147 4.91 -19.57 -1.90
CA ARG A 147 6.05 -18.87 -1.26
C ARG A 147 7.41 -19.16 -1.91
N ASP A 148 7.55 -20.34 -2.52
CA ASP A 148 8.75 -20.80 -3.22
C ASP A 148 8.84 -20.33 -4.69
N ASP A 149 7.80 -19.66 -5.19
CA ASP A 149 7.81 -19.08 -6.52
C ASP A 149 8.74 -17.84 -6.58
N PRO A 150 9.57 -17.70 -7.63
CA PRO A 150 10.49 -16.55 -7.75
C PRO A 150 9.78 -15.19 -7.73
N ASP A 151 8.53 -15.12 -8.18
CA ASP A 151 7.76 -13.87 -8.21
C ASP A 151 7.07 -13.57 -6.86
N PHE A 152 7.12 -14.46 -5.87
CA PHE A 152 6.38 -14.30 -4.61
C PHE A 152 6.73 -13.00 -3.87
N LYS A 153 8.01 -12.60 -3.88
CA LYS A 153 8.45 -11.34 -3.26
C LYS A 153 7.99 -10.14 -4.08
N ALA A 154 8.25 -10.16 -5.38
CA ALA A 154 7.92 -9.06 -6.29
C ALA A 154 6.40 -8.83 -6.40
N LEU A 155 5.59 -9.87 -6.23
CA LEU A 155 4.13 -9.76 -6.17
C LEU A 155 3.64 -8.85 -5.02
N GLN A 156 4.44 -8.73 -3.97
CA GLN A 156 4.15 -7.92 -2.79
C GLN A 156 4.77 -6.52 -2.86
N ALA A 157 5.14 -6.04 -4.06
CA ALA A 157 5.58 -4.66 -4.29
C ALA A 157 4.54 -3.64 -3.75
N GLU A 158 5.05 -2.52 -3.25
CA GLU A 158 4.25 -1.52 -2.54
C GLU A 158 4.37 -0.13 -3.17
N ILE A 159 3.25 0.59 -3.18
CA ILE A 159 3.22 2.03 -3.38
C ILE A 159 2.91 2.68 -2.04
N MET A 160 3.71 3.66 -1.66
CA MET A 160 3.77 4.19 -0.30
C MET A 160 3.55 5.70 -0.29
N PRO A 161 2.29 6.20 -0.33
CA PRO A 161 2.01 7.60 -0.10
C PRO A 161 2.33 8.00 1.34
N LYS A 162 2.95 9.17 1.51
CA LYS A 162 3.39 9.63 2.82
C LYS A 162 2.22 10.08 3.69
N THR A 163 2.23 9.63 4.95
CA THR A 163 1.36 9.99 6.08
C THR A 163 -0.14 9.74 5.90
N PHE A 164 -0.77 10.23 4.84
CA PHE A 164 -2.22 10.31 4.71
C PHE A 164 -2.72 10.18 3.27
N ILE A 165 -3.75 9.36 3.07
CA ILE A 165 -4.53 9.27 1.84
C ILE A 165 -5.95 9.75 2.13
N PRO A 166 -6.34 10.94 1.64
CA PRO A 166 -7.71 11.42 1.80
C PRO A 166 -8.74 10.51 1.14
N SER A 167 -9.94 10.45 1.74
CA SER A 167 -11.07 9.62 1.29
C SER A 167 -11.45 9.82 -0.18
N LYS A 168 -11.23 11.02 -0.75
CA LYS A 168 -11.47 11.29 -2.18
C LYS A 168 -10.68 10.39 -3.14
N TYR A 169 -9.58 9.78 -2.68
CA TYR A 169 -8.80 8.82 -3.47
C TYR A 169 -9.26 7.37 -3.24
N ILE A 170 -10.17 7.11 -2.30
CA ILE A 170 -10.66 5.77 -1.96
C ILE A 170 -11.96 5.53 -2.73
N LEU A 171 -11.85 4.82 -3.86
CA LEU A 171 -12.87 4.71 -4.90
C LEU A 171 -14.15 3.98 -4.44
N ASN A 172 -14.05 3.13 -3.42
CA ASN A 172 -15.15 2.31 -2.94
C ASN A 172 -15.48 2.52 -1.45
N LEU A 173 -15.03 3.60 -0.80
CA LEU A 173 -15.19 3.77 0.65
C LEU A 173 -16.66 3.75 1.11
N ASN A 174 -17.56 4.32 0.32
CA ASN A 174 -18.99 4.41 0.67
C ASN A 174 -19.77 3.13 0.40
N CYS A 175 -19.18 2.18 -0.33
CA CYS A 175 -19.81 0.91 -0.69
C CYS A 175 -19.08 -0.30 -0.06
N ALA A 176 -18.07 -0.04 0.76
CA ALA A 176 -17.18 -1.03 1.38
C ALA A 176 -17.72 -1.57 2.71
#